data_AF-A0A7W0JS07-F1
#
_entry.id   AF-A0A7W0JS07-F1
#
_cell.length_a   1.000
_cell.length_b   1.000
_cell.length_c   1.000
_cell.angle_alpha   90.00
_cell.angle_beta   90.00
_cell.angle_gamma   90.00
#
_symmetry.space_group_name_H-M   'P 1'
#
loop_
_entity.id
_entity.type
_entity.pdbx_description
1 polymer ?
#
loop_
_entity_poly.entity_id
_entity_poly.type
_entity_poly.pdbx_seq_one_letter_code
_entity_poly.pdbx_strand_id
1 'polypeptide(L)'
;MRRGEVWWASLPAPVGSGPGFRRPVVIVQSNPFNQSRIATVVIAAVTSNLGLAEAPGNVRVSKTESGLSKSSVVNVSQVLTVDRSYLTAKVRMLPAQVVNRVDDGLRLVLGL
;
A
#
# COMPACT_ATOMS: atom_id res chain seq x y z
N MET A 1 -1.21 -2.04 -13.74
CA MET A 1 -0.92 -1.95 -12.30
C MET A 1 0.56 -2.24 -12.10
N ARG A 2 1.31 -1.38 -11.42
CA ARG A 2 2.75 -1.53 -11.19
C ARG A 2 3.08 -1.37 -9.72
N ARG A 3 4.15 -2.05 -9.29
CA ARG A 3 4.71 -1.92 -7.94
C ARG A 3 5.07 -0.46 -7.64
N GLY A 4 4.76 0.00 -6.43
CA GLY A 4 4.97 1.38 -5.99
C GLY A 4 3.88 2.36 -6.41
N GLU A 5 2.88 1.94 -7.20
CA GLU A 5 1.73 2.80 -7.49
C GLU A 5 0.81 2.91 -6.28
N VAL A 6 0.43 4.14 -5.94
CA VAL A 6 -0.63 4.47 -5.00
C VAL A 6 -1.97 4.46 -5.72
N TRP A 7 -2.96 3.78 -5.14
CA TRP A 7 -4.30 3.64 -5.68
C TRP A 7 -5.36 3.82 -4.60
N TRP A 8 -6.55 4.27 -4.99
CA TRP A 8 -7.76 4.09 -4.19
C TRP A 8 -8.29 2.68 -4.36
N ALA A 9 -8.52 1.97 -3.26
CA ALA A 9 -9.17 0.67 -3.23
C ALA A 9 -10.51 0.74 -2.47
N SER A 10 -11.54 0.06 -2.98
CA SER A 10 -12.85 -0.07 -2.32
C SER A 10 -12.95 -1.42 -1.64
N LEU A 11 -12.32 -1.57 -0.47
CA LEU A 11 -12.28 -2.85 0.24
C LEU A 11 -13.63 -3.14 0.93
N PRO A 12 -13.96 -4.43 1.21
CA PRO A 12 -15.08 -4.81 2.05
C PRO A 12 -15.03 -4.16 3.44
N ALA A 13 -16.12 -4.28 4.19
CA ALA A 13 -16.11 -3.91 5.61
C ALA A 13 -15.01 -4.70 6.35
N PRO A 14 -14.27 -4.06 7.27
CA PRO A 14 -13.19 -4.71 7.99
C PRO A 14 -13.74 -5.78 8.94
N VAL A 15 -12.97 -6.86 9.10
CA VAL A 15 -13.17 -7.85 10.16
C VAL A 15 -12.05 -7.70 11.18
N GLY A 16 -12.40 -7.39 12.43
CA GLY A 16 -11.42 -7.11 13.48
C GLY A 16 -10.50 -5.94 13.12
N SER A 17 -9.19 -6.15 13.25
CA SER A 17 -8.17 -5.11 12.99
C SER A 17 -7.72 -5.02 11.52
N GLY A 18 -8.28 -5.84 10.63
CA GLY A 18 -7.94 -5.80 9.20
C GLY A 18 -8.42 -4.50 8.54
N PRO A 19 -7.76 -4.02 7.47
CA PRO A 19 -8.20 -2.83 6.77
C PRO A 19 -9.45 -3.15 5.96
N GLY A 20 -10.32 -2.14 5.86
CA GLY A 20 -11.52 -2.21 5.05
C GLY A 20 -11.90 -0.83 4.51
N PHE A 21 -13.10 -0.79 3.93
CA PHE A 21 -13.69 0.38 3.29
C PHE A 21 -12.83 0.98 2.18
N ARG A 22 -13.28 2.13 1.66
CA ARG A 22 -12.53 2.87 0.66
C ARG A 22 -11.31 3.55 1.28
N ARG A 23 -10.11 3.19 0.82
CA ARG A 23 -8.85 3.76 1.33
C ARG A 23 -7.73 3.76 0.28
N PRO A 24 -6.69 4.59 0.47
CA PRO A 24 -5.50 4.49 -0.35
C PRO A 24 -4.70 3.23 0.01
N VAL A 25 -4.02 2.67 -0.99
CA VAL A 25 -3.17 1.48 -0.89
C VAL A 25 -1.95 1.65 -1.80
N VAL A 26 -0.85 0.97 -1.49
CA VAL A 26 0.33 0.87 -2.37
C VAL A 26 0.41 -0.53 -2.92
N ILE A 27 0.60 -0.68 -4.24
CA ILE A 27 0.87 -1.99 -4.84
C ILE A 27 2.28 -2.43 -4.47
N VAL A 28 2.41 -3.58 -3.82
CA VAL A 28 3.71 -4.15 -3.39
C VAL A 28 4.08 -5.44 -4.13
N GLN A 29 3.13 -6.03 -4.86
CA GLN A 29 3.37 -7.18 -5.74
C GLN A 29 4.39 -6.84 -6.84
N SER A 30 5.26 -7.79 -7.14
CA SER A 30 6.28 -7.65 -8.19
C SER A 30 5.67 -7.45 -9.58
N ASN A 31 6.35 -6.68 -10.43
CA ASN A 31 5.84 -6.35 -11.76
C ASN A 31 5.63 -7.57 -12.68
N PRO A 32 6.46 -8.62 -12.67
CA PRO A 32 6.18 -9.84 -13.45
C PRO A 32 4.82 -10.46 -13.11
N PHE A 33 4.45 -10.52 -11.82
CA PHE A 33 3.12 -10.99 -11.41
C PHE A 33 2.01 -10.03 -11.84
N ASN A 34 2.23 -8.71 -11.70
CA ASN A 34 1.26 -7.70 -12.14
C ASN A 34 1.00 -7.72 -13.66
N GLN A 35 2.00 -8.11 -14.45
CA GLN A 35 1.90 -8.24 -15.91
C GLN A 35 1.32 -9.59 -16.36
N SER A 36 1.26 -10.57 -15.46
CA SER A 36 0.66 -11.87 -15.72
C SER A 36 -0.88 -11.81 -15.78
N ARG A 37 -1.50 -12.94 -16.14
CA ARG A 37 -2.96 -13.14 -16.18
C ARG A 37 -3.60 -13.33 -14.80
N ILE A 38 -2.83 -13.31 -13.70
CA ILE A 38 -3.38 -13.43 -12.35
C ILE A 38 -4.32 -12.25 -12.06
N ALA A 39 -5.56 -12.54 -11.66
CA ALA A 39 -6.60 -11.54 -11.42
C ALA A 39 -6.41 -10.75 -10.12
N THR A 40 -5.48 -11.18 -9.25
CA THR A 40 -5.20 -10.54 -7.96
C THR A 40 -3.94 -9.68 -7.98
N VAL A 41 -3.78 -8.90 -6.92
CA VAL A 41 -2.61 -8.07 -6.64
C VAL A 41 -2.38 -7.92 -5.14
N VAL A 42 -1.13 -7.98 -4.72
CA VAL A 42 -0.72 -7.71 -3.33
C VAL A 42 -0.52 -6.21 -3.11
N ILE A 43 -1.15 -5.69 -2.05
CA ILE A 43 -1.14 -4.29 -1.65
C ILE A 43 -0.74 -4.13 -0.18
N ALA A 44 -0.20 -2.97 0.19
CA ALA A 44 -0.09 -2.51 1.58
C ALA A 44 -1.08 -1.37 1.83
N ALA A 45 -1.78 -1.41 2.96
CA ALA A 45 -2.77 -0.38 3.31
C ALA A 45 -2.11 0.96 3.65
N VAL A 46 -2.72 2.06 3.22
CA VAL A 46 -2.29 3.42 3.58
C VAL A 46 -3.32 4.05 4.52
N THR A 47 -2.84 4.79 5.52
CA THR A 47 -3.69 5.49 6.50
C THR A 47 -3.24 6.93 6.71
N SER A 48 -4.17 7.83 7.02
CA SER A 48 -3.83 9.18 7.51
C SER A 48 -3.58 9.23 9.02
N ASN A 49 -3.68 8.10 9.73
CA ASN A 49 -3.26 8.03 11.14
C ASN A 49 -1.73 8.05 11.22
N LEU A 50 -1.19 9.23 11.44
CA LEU A 50 0.25 9.51 11.47
C LEU A 50 0.96 8.86 12.66
N GLY A 51 0.26 8.50 13.74
CA GLY A 51 0.84 7.81 14.89
C GLY A 51 1.33 6.39 14.56
N LEU A 52 0.81 5.77 13.49
CA LEU A 52 1.32 4.48 13.03
C LEU A 52 2.72 4.55 12.40
N ALA A 53 3.28 5.74 12.19
CA ALA A 53 4.65 5.87 11.72
C ALA A 53 5.68 5.36 12.74
N GLU A 54 5.33 5.28 14.03
CA GLU A 54 6.20 4.78 15.10
C GLU A 54 6.31 3.24 15.13
N ALA A 55 5.40 2.54 14.43
CA ALA A 55 5.48 1.09 14.36
C ALA A 55 6.66 0.65 13.47
N PRO A 56 7.42 -0.39 13.84
CA PRO A 56 8.58 -0.83 13.08
C PRO A 56 8.27 -1.10 11.61
N GLY A 57 9.10 -0.54 10.72
CA GLY A 57 8.99 -0.71 9.27
C GLY A 57 7.91 0.12 8.59
N ASN A 58 7.00 0.79 9.32
CA ASN A 58 6.01 1.65 8.70
C ASN A 58 6.66 2.89 8.07
N VAL A 59 6.14 3.29 6.92
CA VAL A 59 6.76 4.36 6.11
C VAL A 59 5.85 5.57 6.07
N ARG A 60 6.29 6.65 6.72
CA ARG A 60 5.64 7.96 6.58
C ARG A 60 5.89 8.51 5.17
N VAL A 61 4.80 8.96 4.54
CA VAL A 61 4.79 9.59 3.22
C VAL A 61 4.09 10.95 3.28
N SER A 62 4.73 11.95 2.69
CA SER A 62 4.16 13.29 2.56
C SER A 62 3.08 13.34 1.47
N LYS A 63 2.34 14.45 1.44
CA LYS A 63 1.38 14.74 0.36
C LYS A 63 2.06 14.79 -1.01
N THR A 64 3.25 15.39 -1.08
CA THR A 64 4.01 15.55 -2.33
C THR A 64 4.59 14.25 -2.84
N GLU A 65 4.99 13.32 -1.97
CA GLU A 65 5.44 11.98 -2.37
C GLU A 65 4.27 11.09 -2.81
N SER A 66 3.15 11.12 -2.07
CA SER A 66 2.02 10.19 -2.26
C SER A 66 0.90 10.69 -3.18
N GLY A 67 0.83 12.00 -3.43
CA GLY A 67 -0.28 12.62 -4.17
C GLY A 67 -1.62 12.61 -3.42
N LEU A 68 -1.63 12.17 -2.17
CA LEU A 68 -2.81 12.17 -1.31
C LEU A 68 -3.05 13.56 -0.72
N SER A 69 -4.29 13.86 -0.37
CA SER A 69 -4.68 15.14 0.25
C SER A 69 -4.10 15.33 1.66
N LYS A 70 -3.68 14.24 2.32
CA LYS A 70 -3.11 14.20 3.67
C LYS A 70 -1.78 13.45 3.66
N SER A 71 -0.84 13.91 4.48
CA SER A 71 0.32 13.09 4.85
C SER A 71 -0.19 11.79 5.45
N SER A 72 0.46 10.70 5.12
CA SER A 72 -0.05 9.35 5.37
C SER A 72 1.08 8.41 5.79
N VAL A 73 0.72 7.20 6.16
CA VAL A 73 1.64 6.11 6.52
C VAL A 73 1.28 4.88 5.69
N VAL A 74 2.26 4.30 5.02
CA VAL A 74 2.17 2.95 4.46
C VAL A 74 2.36 1.98 5.62
N ASN A 75 1.31 1.23 5.95
CA ASN A 75 1.33 0.28 7.06
C ASN A 75 1.77 -1.08 6.54
N VAL A 76 3.05 -1.42 6.73
CA VAL A 76 3.65 -2.65 6.19
C VAL A 76 3.15 -3.91 6.89
N SER A 77 2.57 -3.79 8.09
CA SER A 77 1.91 -4.92 8.77
C SER A 77 0.52 -5.25 8.22
N GLN A 78 -0.04 -4.41 7.36
CA GLN A 78 -1.38 -4.57 6.79
C GLN A 78 -1.30 -4.79 5.27
N VAL A 79 -0.80 -5.98 4.91
CA VAL A 79 -0.64 -6.44 3.53
C VAL A 79 -1.79 -7.38 3.16
N LEU A 80 -2.38 -7.18 1.98
CA LEU A 80 -3.52 -7.94 1.49
C LEU A 80 -3.32 -8.34 0.05
N THR A 81 -3.76 -9.56 -0.29
CA THR A 81 -4.03 -9.95 -1.67
C THR A 81 -5.48 -9.64 -1.97
N VAL A 82 -5.72 -8.82 -3.00
CA VAL A 82 -7.08 -8.41 -3.41
C VAL A 82 -7.29 -8.68 -4.89
N ASP A 83 -8.53 -8.87 -5.31
CA ASP A 83 -8.88 -8.82 -6.74
C ASP A 83 -8.58 -7.42 -7.32
N ARG A 84 -8.10 -7.37 -8.57
CA ARG A 84 -7.76 -6.11 -9.23
C ARG A 84 -8.97 -5.17 -9.36
N SER A 85 -10.19 -5.70 -9.43
CA SER A 85 -11.42 -4.90 -9.49
C SER A 85 -11.62 -3.99 -8.27
N TYR A 86 -11.00 -4.31 -7.13
CA TYR A 86 -11.05 -3.44 -5.95
C TYR A 86 -10.26 -2.14 -6.12
N LEU A 87 -9.29 -2.07 -7.03
CA LEU A 87 -8.49 -0.87 -7.30
C LEU A 87 -9.22 0.04 -8.29
N THR A 88 -9.78 1.12 -7.77
CA THR A 88 -10.74 1.96 -8.50
C THR A 88 -10.10 3.13 -9.24
N ALA A 89 -9.06 3.75 -8.66
CA ALA A 89 -8.42 4.91 -9.26
C ALA A 89 -6.95 5.00 -8.88
N LYS A 90 -6.08 5.15 -9.87
CA LYS A 90 -4.66 5.44 -9.63
C LYS A 90 -4.50 6.87 -9.12
N VAL A 91 -3.70 7.04 -8.07
CA VAL A 91 -3.30 8.35 -7.57
C VAL A 91 -2.00 8.78 -8.23
N ARG A 92 -0.90 8.04 -7.99
CA ARG A 92 0.41 8.30 -8.61
C ARG A 92 1.40 7.14 -8.42
N MET A 93 2.60 7.30 -8.96
CA MET A 93 3.77 6.49 -8.59
C MET A 93 4.51 7.14 -7.42
N LEU A 94 4.89 6.35 -6.41
CA LEU A 94 5.78 6.80 -5.33
C LEU A 94 7.21 7.03 -5.85
N PRO A 95 7.97 7.98 -5.28
CA PRO A 95 9.39 8.11 -5.58
C PRO A 95 10.15 6.82 -5.23
N ALA A 96 11.19 6.50 -6.00
CA ALA A 96 11.96 5.25 -5.83
C ALA A 96 12.51 5.08 -4.41
N GLN A 97 13.00 6.17 -3.79
CA GLN A 97 13.48 6.14 -2.40
C GLN A 97 12.39 5.76 -1.39
N VAL A 98 11.14 6.17 -1.64
CA VAL A 98 10.01 5.78 -0.79
C VAL A 98 9.67 4.31 -0.99
N VAL A 99 9.69 3.83 -2.23
CA VAL A 99 9.48 2.40 -2.54
C VAL A 99 10.54 1.55 -1.85
N ASN A 100 11.81 1.94 -1.87
CA ASN A 100 12.88 1.21 -1.18
C ASN A 100 12.64 1.13 0.34
N ARG A 101 12.20 2.22 0.99
CA ARG A 101 11.82 2.19 2.41
C ARG A 101 10.65 1.25 2.68
N VAL A 102 9.66 1.20 1.78
CA VAL A 102 8.55 0.25 1.88
C VAL A 102 9.08 -1.19 1.75
N ASP A 103 10.05 -1.43 0.89
CA ASP A 103 10.67 -2.75 0.72
C ASP A 103 11.40 -3.20 1.98
N ASP A 104 12.15 -2.30 2.60
CA ASP A 104 12.84 -2.57 3.87
C ASP A 104 11.83 -2.86 5.00
N GLY A 105 10.72 -2.11 5.05
CA GLY A 105 9.64 -2.39 5.99
C GLY A 105 8.93 -3.74 5.73
N LEU A 106 8.72 -4.10 4.47
CA LEU A 106 8.15 -5.39 4.08
C LEU A 106 9.10 -6.56 4.41
N ARG A 107 10.41 -6.38 4.22
CA ARG A 107 11.42 -7.36 4.64
C ARG A 107 11.39 -7.57 6.15
N LEU A 108 11.41 -6.47 6.90
CA LEU A 108 11.35 -6.51 8.36
C LEU A 108 10.12 -7.26 8.88
N VAL A 109 8.92 -6.92 8.38
CA VAL A 109 7.67 -7.50 8.89
C VAL A 109 7.47 -8.97 8.50
N LEU A 110 8.13 -9.41 7.41
CA LEU A 110 8.08 -10.79 6.94
C LEU A 110 9.29 -11.63 7.40
N GLY A 111 10.28 -11.03 8.05
CA GLY A 111 11.52 -11.71 8.45
C GLY A 111 12.39 -12.15 7.28
N LEU A 112 12.48 -11.34 6.23
CA LEU A 112 13.22 -11.60 4.97
C LEU A 112 14.43 -10.69 4.78
#